data_AF-A0A4P9XKU5-F1
#
_entry.id   AF-A0A4P9XKU5-F1
#
_cell.length_a   1.000
_cell.length_b   1.000
_cell.length_c   1.000
_cell.angle_alpha   90.00
_cell.angle_beta   90.00
_cell.angle_gamma   90.00
#
_symmetry.space_group_name_H-M   'P 1'
#
loop_
_entity.id
_entity.type
_entity.pdbx_description
1 polymer ?
#
loop_
_entity_poly.entity_id
_entity_poly.type
_entity_poly.pdbx_seq_one_letter_code
_entity_poly.pdbx_strand_id
1 'polypeptide(L)'
;MSSSSSPSASAFVRTRATLPEYTFDPLALNHILDPDNRDNRERVKRFMIERRELYTPRFDIPLDQERDLAYERLRNIGEAGFISVLDFETNPLNIFAGKWRYAMQHHQPVRTNPIRSA
;
A
#
# COMPACT_ATOMS: atom_id res chain seq x y z
N MET A 1 -32.12 9.49 27.97
CA MET A 1 -30.83 10.20 28.10
C MET A 1 -29.74 9.18 27.79
N SER A 2 -29.32 9.10 26.53
CA SER A 2 -28.35 8.09 26.08
C SER A 2 -26.94 8.54 26.42
N SER A 3 -26.30 7.85 27.37
CA SER A 3 -24.92 8.08 27.78
C SER A 3 -23.96 7.60 26.68
N SER A 4 -23.31 8.54 26.00
CA SER A 4 -22.19 8.27 25.09
C SER A 4 -20.99 7.74 25.89
N SER A 5 -20.69 6.45 25.80
CA SER A 5 -19.43 5.91 26.33
C SER A 5 -18.27 6.44 25.49
N SER A 6 -17.54 7.40 26.03
CA SER A 6 -16.24 7.78 25.48
C SER A 6 -15.31 6.56 25.60
N PRO A 7 -14.59 6.13 24.54
CA PRO A 7 -13.65 5.03 24.67
C PRO A 7 -12.54 5.38 25.66
N SER A 8 -12.18 4.41 26.52
CA SER A 8 -11.13 4.56 27.53
C SER A 8 -9.80 5.01 26.91
N ALA A 9 -9.13 5.96 27.56
CA ALA A 9 -7.80 6.45 27.16
C ALA A 9 -6.76 5.32 26.98
N SER A 10 -6.95 4.18 27.65
CA SER A 10 -6.09 2.98 27.52
C SER A 10 -6.16 2.29 26.15
N ALA A 11 -7.25 2.44 25.39
CA ALA A 11 -7.41 1.80 24.09
C ALA A 11 -6.44 2.34 23.04
N PHE A 12 -5.95 3.56 23.23
CA PHE A 12 -4.98 4.23 22.35
C PHE A 12 -3.58 4.35 22.97
N VAL A 13 -3.35 3.77 24.15
CA VAL A 13 -2.00 3.63 24.69
C VAL A 13 -1.29 2.62 23.81
N ARG A 14 -0.48 3.11 22.87
CA ARG A 14 0.50 2.32 22.15
C ARG A 14 1.42 1.73 23.22
N THR A 15 1.16 0.50 23.64
CA THR A 15 2.06 -0.31 24.47
C THR A 15 3.32 -0.54 23.67
N ARG A 16 4.23 0.44 23.72
CA ARG A 16 5.61 0.31 23.25
C ARG A 16 6.37 -0.75 24.07
N ALA A 17 5.77 -1.27 25.13
CA ALA A 17 6.42 -1.97 26.23
C ALA A 17 6.60 -3.48 26.04
N THR A 18 5.96 -4.14 25.07
CA THR A 18 6.13 -5.59 24.87
C THR A 18 5.96 -5.98 23.41
N LEU A 19 6.92 -5.57 22.57
CA LEU A 19 7.11 -6.32 21.32
C LEU A 19 7.82 -7.63 21.69
N PRO A 20 7.34 -8.80 21.23
CA PRO A 20 8.07 -10.04 21.45
C PRO A 20 9.46 -9.92 20.81
N GLU A 21 10.48 -10.42 21.51
CA GLU A 21 11.81 -10.48 20.91
C GLU A 21 11.75 -11.38 19.67
N TYR A 22 12.15 -10.81 18.54
CA TYR A 22 12.22 -11.50 17.28
C TYR A 22 13.67 -11.93 17.02
N THR A 23 13.85 -13.16 16.53
CA THR A 23 15.18 -13.72 16.20
C THR A 23 15.65 -13.34 14.80
N PHE A 24 14.86 -12.58 14.03
CA PHE A 24 15.14 -12.21 12.65
C PHE A 24 15.24 -10.69 12.48
N ASP A 25 15.97 -10.20 11.49
CA ASP A 25 16.02 -8.77 11.19
C ASP A 25 14.73 -8.29 10.49
N PRO A 26 13.92 -7.40 11.09
CA PRO A 26 12.70 -6.89 10.47
C PRO A 26 12.95 -6.07 9.21
N LEU A 27 14.12 -5.43 9.09
CA LEU A 27 14.47 -4.68 7.88
C LEU A 27 14.76 -5.62 6.72
N ALA A 28 15.53 -6.69 6.96
CA ALA A 28 15.71 -7.76 5.99
C ALA A 28 14.38 -8.44 5.61
N LEU A 29 13.46 -8.66 6.56
CA LEU A 29 12.14 -9.20 6.26
C LEU A 29 11.32 -8.24 5.37
N ASN A 30 11.31 -6.95 5.68
CA ASN A 30 10.65 -5.94 4.85
C ASN A 30 11.24 -5.94 3.43
N HIS A 31 12.56 -6.09 3.32
CA HIS A 31 13.23 -6.24 2.03
C HIS A 31 12.76 -7.47 1.23
N ILE A 32 12.34 -8.55 1.89
CA ILE A 32 11.79 -9.73 1.21
C ILE A 32 10.31 -9.52 0.83
N LEU A 33 9.55 -8.84 1.69
CA LEU A 33 8.10 -8.63 1.53
C LEU A 33 7.75 -7.59 0.46
N ASP A 34 8.55 -6.53 0.34
CA ASP A 34 8.36 -5.44 -0.61
C ASP A 34 9.41 -5.54 -1.74
N PRO A 35 9.22 -6.42 -2.75
CA PRO A 35 10.24 -6.65 -3.77
C PRO A 35 10.55 -5.40 -4.60
N ASP A 36 9.57 -4.56 -4.90
CA ASP A 36 9.66 -3.46 -5.88
C ASP A 36 9.27 -2.08 -5.31
N ASN A 37 9.72 -1.03 -6.01
CA ASN A 37 9.31 0.38 -5.83
C ASN A 37 9.47 0.93 -4.40
N ARG A 38 10.48 0.47 -3.67
CA ARG A 38 10.72 0.78 -2.25
C ARG A 38 10.94 2.27 -2.03
N ASP A 39 11.74 2.91 -2.87
CA ASP A 39 12.04 4.34 -2.75
C ASP A 39 10.77 5.17 -2.92
N ASN A 40 9.90 4.80 -3.87
CA ASN A 40 8.61 5.46 -4.02
C ASN A 40 7.70 5.20 -2.81
N ARG A 41 7.65 3.97 -2.29
CA ARG A 41 6.87 3.63 -1.08
C ARG A 41 7.36 4.39 0.15
N GLU A 42 8.66 4.51 0.35
CA GLU A 42 9.23 5.32 1.44
C GLU A 42 8.89 6.80 1.28
N ARG A 43 8.99 7.35 0.06
CA ARG A 43 8.57 8.73 -0.22
C ARG A 43 7.07 8.95 0.04
N VAL A 44 6.20 8.01 -0.35
CA VAL A 44 4.76 8.06 -0.06
C VAL A 44 4.50 8.02 1.45
N LYS A 45 5.14 7.09 2.19
CA LYS A 45 5.02 7.03 3.65
C LYS A 45 5.44 8.35 4.30
N ARG A 46 6.56 8.92 3.86
CA ARG A 46 7.05 10.21 4.35
C ARG A 46 6.07 11.34 4.11
N PHE A 47 5.56 11.43 2.89
CA PHE A 47 4.54 12.41 2.50
C PHE A 47 3.27 12.30 3.35
N MET A 48 2.79 11.09 3.60
CA MET A 48 1.61 10.86 4.47
C MET A 48 1.87 11.27 5.92
N ILE A 49 3.07 11.01 6.45
CA ILE A 49 3.46 11.39 7.82
C ILE A 49 3.53 12.92 7.96
N GLU A 50 4.07 13.62 6.96
CA GLU A 50 4.13 15.09 6.95
C GLU A 50 2.72 15.72 6.89
N ARG A 51 1.77 15.04 6.23
CA ARG A 51 0.38 15.47 6.10
C ARG A 51 -0.56 14.70 7.02
N ARG A 52 -0.13 14.47 8.26
CA ARG A 52 -0.83 13.59 9.23
C ARG A 52 -2.30 13.93 9.43
N GLU A 53 -2.67 15.21 9.40
CA GLU A 53 -4.05 15.66 9.59
C GLU A 53 -5.03 15.11 8.54
N LEU A 54 -4.55 14.96 7.30
CA LEU A 54 -5.32 14.46 6.17
C LEU A 54 -5.32 12.92 6.13
N TYR A 55 -4.19 12.28 6.42
CA TYR A 55 -4.01 10.83 6.27
C TYR A 55 -4.29 10.02 7.54
N THR A 56 -4.52 10.66 8.69
CA THR A 56 -4.98 9.94 9.89
C THR A 56 -6.36 9.32 9.61
N PRO A 57 -6.55 8.01 9.85
CA PRO A 57 -7.85 7.37 9.71
C PRO A 57 -8.88 8.03 10.64
N ARG A 58 -10.03 8.41 10.06
CA ARG A 58 -11.20 8.90 10.80
C ARG A 58 -12.29 7.84 10.62
N PHE A 59 -12.81 7.34 11.72
CA PHE A 59 -13.89 6.35 11.72
C PHE A 59 -15.21 7.04 12.02
N ASP A 60 -16.32 6.43 11.60
CA ASP A 60 -17.68 6.91 11.89
C ASP A 60 -17.96 8.34 11.38
N ILE A 61 -17.55 8.62 10.14
CA ILE A 61 -17.85 9.88 9.45
C ILE A 61 -18.98 9.68 8.42
N PRO A 62 -19.81 10.71 8.16
CA PRO A 62 -20.80 10.68 7.08
C PRO A 62 -20.18 10.40 5.70
N LEU A 63 -20.95 9.74 4.82
CA LEU A 63 -20.47 9.29 3.50
C LEU A 63 -20.03 10.44 2.57
N ASP A 64 -20.72 11.57 2.63
CA ASP A 64 -20.35 12.79 1.89
C ASP A 64 -18.98 13.32 2.34
N GLN A 65 -18.74 13.35 3.66
CA GLN A 65 -17.45 13.74 4.21
C GLN A 65 -16.36 12.72 3.88
N GLU A 66 -16.67 11.42 3.89
CA GLU A 66 -15.72 10.38 3.49
C GLU A 66 -15.30 10.53 2.02
N ARG A 67 -16.26 10.79 1.13
CA ARG A 67 -16.01 11.02 -0.30
C ARG A 67 -15.10 12.22 -0.51
N ASP A 68 -15.40 13.34 0.13
CA ASP A 68 -14.65 14.57 -0.06
C ASP A 68 -13.21 14.43 0.50
N LEU A 69 -13.05 13.74 1.64
CA LEU A 69 -11.75 13.41 2.22
C LEU A 69 -10.94 12.44 1.35
N ALA A 70 -11.60 11.44 0.76
CA ALA A 70 -10.97 10.50 -0.17
C ALA A 70 -10.50 11.22 -1.45
N TYR A 71 -11.31 12.12 -2.00
CA TYR A 71 -10.94 12.93 -3.15
C TYR A 71 -9.73 13.82 -2.86
N GLU A 72 -9.71 14.50 -1.72
CA GLU A 72 -8.60 15.35 -1.31
C GLU A 72 -7.30 14.55 -1.17
N ARG A 73 -7.35 13.36 -0.55
CA ARG A 73 -6.21 12.45 -0.43
C ARG A 73 -5.68 12.00 -1.78
N LEU A 74 -6.58 11.59 -2.67
CA LEU A 74 -6.24 11.10 -4.00
C LEU A 74 -5.62 12.21 -4.85
N ARG A 75 -6.21 13.41 -4.83
CA ARG A 75 -5.72 14.59 -5.53
C ARG A 75 -4.29 14.93 -5.09
N ASN A 76 -4.04 14.97 -3.79
CA ASN A 76 -2.71 15.29 -3.25
C ASN A 76 -1.64 14.24 -3.64
N ILE A 77 -2.00 12.96 -3.69
CA ILE A 77 -1.08 11.89 -4.13
C ILE A 77 -0.82 11.99 -5.63
N GLY A 78 -1.84 12.28 -6.44
CA GLY A 78 -1.74 12.46 -7.88
C GLY A 78 -0.90 13.68 -8.26
N GLU A 79 -1.15 14.84 -7.64
CA GLU A 79 -0.38 16.08 -7.87
C GLU A 79 1.08 15.96 -7.42
N ALA A 80 1.36 15.15 -6.39
CA ALA A 80 2.73 14.88 -5.94
C ALA A 80 3.50 13.92 -6.85
N GLY A 81 2.87 13.35 -7.88
CA GLY A 81 3.52 12.51 -8.90
C GLY A 81 3.96 11.13 -8.39
N PHE A 82 3.35 10.63 -7.32
CA PHE A 82 3.66 9.29 -6.80
C PHE A 82 3.08 8.16 -7.64
N ILE A 83 1.97 8.44 -8.34
CA ILE A 83 1.24 7.51 -9.18
C ILE A 83 0.96 8.24 -10.50
N SER A 84 1.39 7.65 -11.61
CA SER A 84 1.08 8.16 -12.96
C SER A 84 0.33 7.09 -13.73
N VAL A 85 -0.91 7.40 -14.15
CA VAL A 85 -1.75 6.53 -15.00
C VAL A 85 -1.30 6.60 -16.47
N LEU A 86 -0.36 7.47 -16.82
CA LEU A 86 0.17 7.57 -18.18
C LEU A 86 1.47 6.77 -18.34
N ASP A 87 2.08 6.36 -17.24
CA ASP A 87 3.37 5.66 -17.22
C ASP A 87 3.20 4.16 -16.95
N PHE A 88 2.40 3.50 -17.80
CA PHE A 88 2.27 2.04 -17.80
C PHE A 88 3.42 1.35 -18.54
N GLU A 89 4.11 2.06 -19.43
CA GLU A 89 5.15 1.50 -20.29
C GLU A 89 6.49 1.38 -19.56
N THR A 90 6.88 2.38 -18.75
CA THR A 90 8.20 2.38 -18.11
C THR A 90 8.19 1.92 -16.66
N ASN A 91 7.08 2.09 -15.92
CA ASN A 91 6.95 1.60 -14.55
C ASN A 91 5.51 1.18 -14.17
N PRO A 92 5.00 0.08 -14.74
CA PRO A 92 3.64 -0.40 -14.47
C PRO A 92 3.39 -0.74 -12.98
N LEU A 93 4.44 -1.08 -12.23
CA LEU A 93 4.37 -1.39 -10.80
C LEU A 93 4.20 -0.15 -9.91
N ASN A 94 4.32 1.05 -10.48
CA ASN A 94 4.12 2.30 -9.77
C ASN A 94 2.64 2.55 -9.41
N ILE A 95 1.73 2.05 -10.24
CA ILE A 95 0.28 2.05 -10.01
C ILE A 95 -0.12 0.85 -9.15
N PHE A 96 0.52 -0.30 -9.41
CA PHE A 96 0.28 -1.56 -8.71
C PHE A 96 1.39 -1.89 -7.73
N ALA A 97 1.58 -1.07 -6.70
CA ALA A 97 2.35 -1.47 -5.53
C ALA A 97 1.74 -2.71 -4.79
N GLY A 98 0.69 -3.31 -5.35
CA GLY A 98 0.21 -4.67 -5.14
C GLY A 98 0.67 -5.64 -6.23
N LYS A 99 1.45 -6.63 -5.80
CA LYS A 99 2.01 -7.77 -6.52
C LYS A 99 1.06 -8.49 -7.49
N TRP A 100 1.44 -8.57 -8.77
CA TRP A 100 0.99 -9.59 -9.74
C TRP A 100 2.15 -10.39 -10.37
N ARG A 101 3.28 -10.54 -9.66
CA ARG A 101 4.46 -11.29 -10.17
C ARG A 101 4.22 -12.80 -10.38
N TYR A 102 3.05 -13.33 -10.03
CA TYR A 102 2.72 -14.74 -10.27
C TYR A 102 2.12 -15.04 -11.66
N ALA A 103 1.65 -14.01 -12.40
CA ALA A 103 0.96 -14.24 -13.68
C ALA A 103 1.89 -14.20 -14.91
N MET A 104 3.08 -13.59 -14.85
CA MET A 104 3.98 -13.47 -16.01
C MET A 104 5.11 -14.51 -16.07
N GLN A 105 5.40 -15.23 -14.97
CA GLN A 105 6.54 -16.16 -14.93
C GLN A 105 6.23 -17.55 -15.52
N HIS A 106 4.96 -17.85 -15.79
CA HIS A 106 4.54 -19.10 -16.43
C HIS A 106 4.05 -18.88 -17.86
N HIS A 107 4.83 -18.17 -18.68
CA HIS A 107 4.86 -18.53 -20.10
C HIS A 107 5.55 -19.89 -20.20
N GLN A 108 4.75 -20.96 -20.07
CA GLN A 108 5.20 -22.25 -20.58
C GLN A 108 5.49 -22.07 -22.08
N PRO A 109 6.68 -22.44 -22.55
CA PRO A 109 6.94 -22.42 -23.98
C PRO A 109 5.93 -23.35 -24.65
N VAL A 110 5.21 -22.84 -25.65
CA VAL A 110 4.38 -23.65 -26.53
C VAL A 110 5.28 -24.74 -27.10
N ARG A 111 5.02 -25.99 -26.73
CA ARG A 111 5.71 -27.13 -27.35
C ARG A 111 5.34 -27.13 -28.83
N THR A 112 6.27 -26.75 -29.69
CA THR A 112 6.14 -26.94 -31.13
C THR A 112 6.17 -28.45 -31.39
N ASN A 113 5.02 -29.03 -31.70
CA ASN A 113 4.96 -30.39 -32.24
C ASN A 113 5.61 -30.36 -33.64
N PRO A 114 6.64 -31.16 -33.92
CA PRO A 114 7.06 -31.35 -35.29
C PRO A 114 5.92 -32.03 -36.03
N ILE A 115 5.41 -31.33 -37.04
CA ILE A 115 4.46 -31.85 -38.02
C ILE A 115 5.07 -33.14 -38.60
N ARG A 116 4.32 -34.24 -38.52
CA ARG A 116 4.61 -35.47 -39.28
C ARG A 116 4.78 -35.10 -40.74
N SER A 117 6.01 -35.21 -41.25
CA SER A 117 6.30 -35.26 -42.67
C SER A 117 6.74 -36.69 -43.03
N ALA A 118 6.01 -37.28 -43.98
CA ALA A 118 6.15 -38.59 -44.63
C ALA A 118 5.68 -39.81 -43.82
#